data_AF-A0A061HVH2-F1
#
_entry.id   AF-A0A061HVH2-F1
#
_cell.length_a   1.000
_cell.length_b   1.000
_cell.length_c   1.000
_cell.angle_alpha   90.00
_cell.angle_beta   90.00
_cell.angle_gamma   90.00
#
_symmetry.space_group_name_H-M   'P 1'
#
loop_
_entity.id
_entity.type
_entity.pdbx_description
1 polymer ?
#
loop_
_entity_poly.entity_id
_entity_poly.type
_entity_poly.pdbx_seq_one_letter_code
_entity_poly.pdbx_strand_id
1 'polypeptide(L)'
;MSPEEELEGFELEVLSKLLAILPMLEHGNHETAFQGMLRKMDIKNKDNVKSFSQVMVHVLKDGITNWGRIVTLISFGAYVAKHLKSINQESCIQPLAESITDVLVRTKRDWVVKQRGWDGFVEFFHGQDLEGGIRNVLLAFAGVAGVRLVWHIK
;
A
#
# COMPACT_ATOMS: atom_id res chain seq x y z
N MET A 1 9.30 18.28 -25.84
CA MET A 1 8.29 17.62 -24.98
C MET A 1 7.69 18.71 -24.13
N SER A 2 6.36 18.79 -24.06
CA SER A 2 5.68 19.75 -23.20
C SER A 2 5.75 19.32 -21.74
N PRO A 3 5.57 20.23 -20.77
CA PRO A 3 5.51 19.89 -19.35
C PRO A 3 4.44 18.83 -19.02
N GLU A 4 3.33 18.82 -19.75
CA GLU A 4 2.25 17.84 -19.60
C GLU A 4 2.69 16.44 -20.06
N GLU A 5 3.37 16.33 -21.20
CA GLU A 5 3.92 15.06 -21.71
C GLU A 5 4.99 14.49 -20.77
N GLU A 6 5.79 15.36 -20.14
CA GLU A 6 6.79 14.96 -19.15
C GLU A 6 6.17 14.43 -17.86
N LEU A 7 5.11 15.10 -17.38
CA LEU A 7 4.33 14.64 -16.22
C LEU A 7 3.60 13.32 -16.49
N GLU A 8 2.97 13.17 -17.66
CA GLU A 8 2.33 11.91 -18.05
C GLU A 8 3.34 10.76 -18.11
N GLY A 9 4.52 10.99 -18.70
CA GLY A 9 5.60 10.01 -18.72
C GLY A 9 6.05 9.58 -17.32
N PHE A 10 6.16 10.54 -16.40
CA PHE A 10 6.49 10.29 -15.01
C PHE A 10 5.40 9.50 -14.26
N GLU A 11 4.13 9.88 -14.41
CA GLU A 11 3.01 9.16 -13.81
C GLU A 11 2.96 7.72 -14.29
N LEU A 12 3.18 7.49 -15.59
CA LEU A 12 3.25 6.14 -16.17
C LEU A 12 4.41 5.32 -15.59
N GLU A 13 5.56 5.93 -15.31
CA GLU A 13 6.70 5.23 -14.68
C GLU A 13 6.37 4.80 -13.24
N VAL A 14 5.79 5.70 -12.44
CA VAL A 14 5.35 5.41 -11.07
C VAL A 14 4.32 4.28 -11.07
N LEU A 15 3.30 4.39 -11.94
CA LEU A 15 2.26 3.38 -12.09
C LEU A 15 2.82 2.05 -12.57
N SER A 16 3.73 2.04 -13.54
CA SER A 16 4.38 0.83 -14.04
C SER A 16 5.10 0.05 -12.92
N LYS A 17 5.88 0.76 -12.09
CA LYS A 17 6.57 0.13 -10.94
C LYS A 17 5.59 -0.40 -9.90
N LEU A 18 4.53 0.33 -9.58
CA LEU A 18 3.49 -0.14 -8.66
C LEU A 18 2.77 -1.38 -9.21
N LEU A 19 2.39 -1.36 -10.49
CA LEU A 19 1.73 -2.47 -11.17
C LEU A 19 2.63 -3.71 -11.25
N ALA A 20 3.94 -3.56 -11.42
CA ALA A 20 4.87 -4.69 -11.40
C ALA A 20 4.96 -5.38 -10.04
N ILE A 21 4.78 -4.63 -8.94
CA ILE A 21 4.83 -5.16 -7.57
C ILE A 21 3.54 -5.88 -7.19
N LEU A 22 2.39 -5.44 -7.73
CA LEU A 22 1.07 -5.98 -7.38
C LEU A 22 0.94 -7.50 -7.57
N PRO A 23 1.18 -8.10 -8.75
CA PRO A 23 1.07 -9.55 -8.94
C PRO A 23 1.98 -10.35 -8.02
N MET A 24 3.12 -9.82 -7.61
CA MET A 24 4.10 -10.53 -6.79
C MET A 24 3.71 -10.55 -5.30
N LEU A 25 2.84 -9.63 -4.88
CA LEU A 25 2.19 -9.65 -3.56
C LEU A 25 0.89 -10.46 -3.58
N GLU A 26 0.22 -10.51 -4.73
CA GLU A 26 -1.01 -11.27 -4.92
C GLU A 26 -0.79 -12.77 -5.13
N HIS A 27 0.36 -13.20 -5.65
CA HIS A 27 0.65 -14.61 -5.94
C HIS A 27 1.79 -15.16 -5.05
N GLY A 28 1.62 -16.40 -4.55
CA GLY A 28 2.61 -17.12 -3.72
C GLY A 28 2.26 -17.16 -2.23
N ASN A 29 3.25 -17.42 -1.34
CA ASN A 29 3.05 -17.51 0.12
C ASN A 29 2.48 -16.22 0.77
N HIS A 30 2.37 -15.12 0.02
CA HIS A 30 1.87 -13.82 0.46
C HIS A 30 0.36 -13.63 0.25
N GLU A 31 -0.25 -14.38 -0.68
CA GLU A 31 -1.69 -14.36 -0.90
C GLU A 31 -2.44 -14.68 0.41
N THR A 32 -1.92 -15.66 1.17
CA THR A 32 -2.45 -16.09 2.47
C THR A 32 -2.47 -14.96 3.51
N ALA A 33 -1.52 -14.03 3.44
CA ALA A 33 -1.44 -12.90 4.38
C ALA A 33 -2.47 -11.81 4.03
N PHE A 34 -2.59 -11.44 2.75
CA PHE A 34 -3.57 -10.45 2.29
C PHE A 34 -4.99 -10.98 2.47
N GLN A 35 -5.23 -12.23 2.10
CA GLN A 35 -6.49 -12.92 2.38
C GLN A 35 -6.78 -12.96 3.89
N GLY A 36 -5.79 -13.29 4.72
CA GLY A 36 -5.96 -13.34 6.17
C GLY A 36 -6.29 -11.99 6.79
N MET A 37 -5.67 -10.90 6.31
CA MET A 37 -5.96 -9.54 6.74
C MET A 37 -7.34 -9.07 6.26
N LEU A 38 -7.67 -9.30 4.99
CA LEU A 38 -8.97 -8.99 4.41
C LEU A 38 -10.09 -9.68 5.20
N ARG A 39 -9.95 -10.98 5.49
CA ARG A 39 -10.90 -11.75 6.32
C ARG A 39 -11.05 -11.17 7.72
N LYS A 40 -9.97 -10.70 8.35
CA LYS A 40 -10.02 -10.10 9.69
C LYS A 40 -10.69 -8.73 9.72
N MET A 41 -10.52 -7.94 8.66
CA MET A 41 -11.12 -6.60 8.58
C MET A 41 -12.60 -6.63 8.18
N ASP A 42 -13.08 -7.77 7.66
CA ASP A 42 -14.46 -8.00 7.24
C ASP A 42 -15.00 -6.91 6.29
N ILE A 43 -14.17 -6.43 5.37
CA ILE A 43 -14.52 -5.33 4.46
C ILE A 43 -15.55 -5.82 3.43
N LYS A 44 -16.82 -5.50 3.68
CA LYS A 44 -17.96 -5.93 2.84
C LYS A 44 -18.78 -4.77 2.26
N ASN A 45 -18.61 -3.56 2.78
CA ASN A 45 -19.38 -2.37 2.40
C ASN A 45 -18.65 -1.08 2.85
N LYS A 46 -19.25 0.06 2.57
CA LYS A 46 -18.73 1.40 2.86
C LYS A 46 -18.45 1.65 4.35
N ASP A 47 -19.23 1.06 5.25
CA ASP A 47 -19.06 1.26 6.69
C ASP A 47 -17.76 0.64 7.20
N ASN A 48 -17.34 -0.47 6.58
CA ASN A 48 -16.12 -1.20 6.95
C ASN A 48 -14.86 -0.65 6.26
N VAL A 49 -14.99 0.24 5.25
CA VAL A 49 -13.84 0.97 4.69
C VAL A 49 -13.18 1.87 5.75
N LYS A 50 -13.93 2.36 6.75
CA LYS A 50 -13.36 3.12 7.87
C LYS A 50 -12.40 2.29 8.72
N SER A 51 -12.67 0.99 8.88
CA SER A 51 -11.79 0.05 9.60
C SER A 51 -10.43 -0.08 8.90
N PHE A 52 -10.41 0.01 7.56
CA PHE A 52 -9.18 0.02 6.78
C PHE A 52 -8.31 1.24 7.10
N SER A 53 -8.91 2.44 7.22
CA SER A 53 -8.20 3.67 7.63
C SER A 53 -7.51 3.52 8.99
N GLN A 54 -8.20 2.90 9.96
CA GLN A 54 -7.65 2.67 11.30
C GLN A 54 -6.47 1.71 11.29
N VAL A 55 -6.53 0.65 10.47
CA VAL A 55 -5.41 -0.28 10.27
C VAL A 55 -4.21 0.44 9.65
N MET A 56 -4.42 1.26 8.61
CA MET A 56 -3.34 2.03 7.99
C MET A 56 -2.65 2.98 8.97
N VAL A 57 -3.43 3.72 9.77
CA VAL A 57 -2.87 4.60 10.81
C VAL A 57 -2.03 3.80 11.79
N HIS A 58 -2.49 2.61 12.20
CA HIS A 58 -1.73 1.75 13.10
C HIS A 58 -0.43 1.23 12.47
N VAL A 59 -0.45 0.87 11.19
CA VAL A 59 0.75 0.43 10.46
C VAL A 59 1.80 1.54 10.39
N LEU A 60 1.37 2.79 10.27
CA LEU A 60 2.25 3.93 10.04
C LEU A 60 2.71 4.65 11.33
N LYS A 61 2.18 4.27 12.50
CA LYS A 61 2.41 5.02 13.77
C LYS A 61 3.73 4.73 14.47
N ASP A 62 4.43 3.65 14.15
CA ASP A 62 5.63 3.21 14.87
C ASP A 62 6.88 4.08 14.63
N GLY A 63 6.73 5.18 13.89
CA GLY A 63 7.81 6.11 13.55
C GLY A 63 8.74 5.61 12.44
N ILE A 64 8.61 4.36 11.99
CA ILE A 64 9.43 3.77 10.94
C ILE A 64 8.69 3.89 9.61
N THR A 65 9.26 4.63 8.66
CA THR A 65 8.67 4.80 7.31
C THR A 65 9.71 4.61 6.24
N ASN A 66 9.38 3.76 5.26
CA ASN A 66 10.15 3.52 4.06
C ASN A 66 9.18 3.26 2.89
N TRP A 67 9.68 3.32 1.66
CA TRP A 67 8.87 3.09 0.46
C TRP A 67 8.22 1.71 0.44
N GLY A 68 8.90 0.68 0.96
CA GLY A 68 8.32 -0.67 1.10
C GLY A 68 6.98 -0.66 1.85
N ARG A 69 6.90 0.02 3.00
CA ARG A 69 5.67 0.14 3.80
C ARG A 69 4.56 0.92 3.09
N ILE A 70 4.89 1.98 2.37
CA ILE A 70 3.91 2.78 1.62
C ILE A 70 3.34 1.95 0.46
N VAL A 71 4.21 1.29 -0.30
CA VAL A 71 3.81 0.41 -1.41
C VAL A 71 2.98 -0.76 -0.90
N THR A 72 3.39 -1.41 0.19
CA THR A 72 2.61 -2.43 0.92
C THR A 72 1.16 -1.99 1.14
N LEU A 73 0.93 -0.78 1.65
CA LEU A 73 -0.41 -0.27 1.93
C LEU A 73 -1.21 -0.01 0.65
N ILE A 74 -0.59 0.58 -0.36
CA ILE A 74 -1.21 0.83 -1.66
C ILE A 74 -1.59 -0.49 -2.33
N SER A 75 -0.69 -1.47 -2.31
CA SER A 75 -0.92 -2.81 -2.86
C SER A 75 -2.02 -3.56 -2.14
N PHE A 76 -2.07 -3.47 -0.81
CA PHE A 76 -3.17 -4.04 -0.05
C PHE A 76 -4.51 -3.33 -0.35
N GLY A 77 -4.49 -2.00 -0.54
CA GLY A 77 -5.65 -1.25 -1.01
C GLY A 77 -6.16 -1.71 -2.39
N ALA A 78 -5.27 -1.94 -3.35
CA ALA A 78 -5.62 -2.49 -4.66
C ALA A 78 -6.24 -3.90 -4.55
N TYR A 79 -5.69 -4.75 -3.67
CA TYR A 79 -6.25 -6.07 -3.38
C TYR A 79 -7.67 -5.99 -2.80
N VAL A 80 -7.91 -5.07 -1.86
CA VAL A 80 -9.25 -4.81 -1.31
C VAL A 80 -10.19 -4.26 -2.40
N ALA A 81 -9.73 -3.39 -3.30
CA ALA A 81 -10.53 -2.88 -4.40
C ALA A 81 -10.99 -4.01 -5.35
N LYS A 82 -10.10 -4.95 -5.66
CA LYS A 82 -10.43 -6.17 -6.44
C LYS A 82 -11.47 -7.04 -5.71
N HIS A 83 -11.34 -7.20 -4.41
CA HIS A 83 -12.36 -7.90 -3.61
C HIS A 83 -13.71 -7.18 -3.64
N LEU A 84 -13.75 -5.87 -3.40
CA LEU A 84 -14.97 -5.04 -3.45
C LEU A 84 -15.66 -5.17 -4.81
N LYS A 85 -14.90 -5.15 -5.91
CA LYS A 85 -15.42 -5.40 -7.25
C LYS A 85 -16.06 -6.78 -7.37
N SER A 86 -15.41 -7.82 -6.85
CA SER A 86 -15.94 -9.20 -6.90
C SER A 86 -17.23 -9.42 -6.11
N ILE A 87 -17.55 -8.54 -5.16
CA ILE A 87 -18.79 -8.58 -4.36
C ILE A 87 -19.77 -7.45 -4.72
N ASN A 88 -19.64 -6.84 -5.91
CA ASN A 88 -20.49 -5.76 -6.42
C ASN A 88 -20.54 -4.49 -5.54
N GLN A 89 -19.43 -4.15 -4.89
CA GLN A 89 -19.27 -2.97 -4.04
C GLN A 89 -18.30 -1.94 -4.67
N GLU A 90 -18.34 -1.77 -5.99
CA GLU A 90 -17.44 -0.86 -6.73
C GLU A 90 -17.55 0.60 -6.25
N SER A 91 -18.73 1.02 -5.75
CA SER A 91 -18.95 2.34 -5.16
C SER A 91 -18.08 2.63 -3.93
N CYS A 92 -17.46 1.60 -3.33
CA CYS A 92 -16.55 1.73 -2.20
C CYS A 92 -15.08 1.90 -2.61
N ILE A 93 -14.72 1.69 -3.88
CA ILE A 93 -13.32 1.76 -4.35
C ILE A 93 -12.78 3.19 -4.29
N GLN A 94 -13.56 4.18 -4.74
CA GLN A 94 -13.16 5.58 -4.65
C GLN A 94 -12.96 6.04 -3.19
N PRO A 95 -13.92 5.79 -2.26
CA PRO A 95 -13.72 6.04 -0.83
C PRO A 95 -12.49 5.35 -0.22
N LEU A 96 -12.16 4.14 -0.68
CA LEU A 96 -10.97 3.41 -0.25
C LEU A 96 -9.69 4.13 -0.70
N ALA A 97 -9.61 4.52 -1.97
CA ALA A 97 -8.48 5.26 -2.51
C ALA A 97 -8.28 6.61 -1.81
N GLU A 98 -9.37 7.36 -1.60
CA GLU A 98 -9.37 8.61 -0.84
C GLU A 98 -8.87 8.38 0.58
N SER A 99 -9.33 7.34 1.26
CA SER A 99 -8.86 7.01 2.60
C SER A 99 -7.36 6.70 2.66
N ILE A 100 -6.81 6.02 1.66
CA ILE A 100 -5.36 5.71 1.61
C ILE A 100 -4.58 7.01 1.47
N THR A 101 -4.97 7.83 0.51
CA THR A 101 -4.34 9.13 0.24
C THR A 101 -4.41 10.04 1.46
N ASP A 102 -5.58 10.14 2.10
CA ASP A 102 -5.77 10.96 3.30
C ASP A 102 -4.85 10.53 4.44
N VAL A 103 -4.75 9.23 4.72
CA VAL A 103 -3.87 8.73 5.77
C VAL A 103 -2.40 9.01 5.44
N LEU A 104 -1.96 8.75 4.21
CA LEU A 104 -0.59 8.99 3.78
C LEU A 104 -0.23 10.48 3.86
N VAL A 105 -1.09 11.36 3.35
CA VAL A 105 -0.85 12.81 3.37
C VAL A 105 -0.85 13.33 4.81
N ARG A 106 -1.83 12.97 5.64
CA ARG A 106 -1.91 13.48 7.02
C ARG A 106 -0.77 13.00 7.91
N THR A 107 -0.32 11.76 7.72
CA THR A 107 0.65 11.15 8.64
C THR A 107 2.09 11.14 8.13
N LYS A 108 2.30 11.21 6.81
CA LYS A 108 3.61 11.02 6.16
C LYS A 108 3.99 12.07 5.12
N ARG A 109 3.22 13.15 4.95
CA ARG A 109 3.57 14.24 4.00
C ARG A 109 5.03 14.70 4.14
N ASP A 110 5.47 15.06 5.34
CA ASP A 110 6.82 15.59 5.56
C ASP A 110 7.90 14.56 5.19
N TRP A 111 7.63 13.29 5.46
CA TRP A 111 8.51 12.20 5.05
C TRP A 111 8.57 12.08 3.52
N VAL A 112 7.42 12.06 2.84
CA VAL A 112 7.34 11.97 1.38
C VAL A 112 8.07 13.15 0.72
N VAL A 113 7.88 14.37 1.22
CA VAL A 113 8.60 15.56 0.74
C VAL A 113 10.11 15.42 0.95
N LYS A 114 10.54 14.95 2.13
CA LYS A 114 11.96 14.68 2.42
C LYS A 114 12.57 13.61 1.49
N GLN A 115 11.76 12.67 1.01
CA GLN A 115 12.17 11.66 0.04
C GLN A 115 12.04 12.13 -1.42
N ARG A 116 11.89 13.44 -1.69
CA ARG A 116 11.71 13.98 -3.05
C ARG A 116 10.43 13.49 -3.74
N GLY A 117 9.36 13.24 -2.97
CA GLY A 117 8.09 12.79 -3.53
C GLY A 117 8.22 11.44 -4.23
N TRP A 118 7.50 11.27 -5.34
CA TRP A 118 7.51 10.03 -6.10
C TRP A 118 8.81 9.81 -6.90
N ASP A 119 9.65 10.84 -7.09
CA ASP A 119 10.99 10.68 -7.68
C ASP A 119 11.85 9.75 -6.82
N GLY A 120 11.83 9.92 -5.49
CA GLY A 120 12.58 9.05 -4.59
C GLY A 120 12.00 7.64 -4.52
N PHE A 121 10.72 7.45 -4.82
CA PHE A 121 10.13 6.12 -5.00
C PHE A 121 10.70 5.45 -6.25
N VAL A 122 10.69 6.16 -7.39
CA VAL A 122 11.25 5.68 -8.66
C VAL A 122 12.71 5.29 -8.46
N GLU A 123 13.51 6.16 -7.83
CA GLU A 123 14.94 5.95 -7.54
C GLU A 123 15.17 4.73 -6.62
N PHE A 124 14.37 4.60 -5.55
CA PHE A 124 14.46 3.46 -4.62
C PHE A 124 14.24 2.11 -5.33
N PHE A 125 13.29 2.05 -6.28
CA PHE A 125 13.00 0.86 -7.09
C PHE A 125 13.75 0.83 -8.42
N HIS A 126 14.67 1.76 -8.67
CA HIS A 126 15.61 1.72 -9.79
C HIS A 126 16.95 1.15 -9.34
N GLY A 127 17.44 1.57 -8.16
CA GLY A 127 18.69 1.08 -7.57
C GLY A 127 18.62 -0.31 -6.93
N GLN A 128 17.41 -0.84 -6.73
CA GLN A 128 17.18 -2.23 -6.36
C GLN A 128 16.64 -2.95 -7.58
N ASP A 129 17.12 -4.17 -7.84
CA ASP A 129 16.35 -5.06 -8.72
C ASP A 129 14.95 -5.25 -8.13
N LEU A 130 13.99 -5.62 -8.99
CA LEU A 130 12.61 -5.79 -8.58
C LEU A 130 12.51 -6.76 -7.38
N GLU A 131 13.37 -7.78 -7.34
CA GLU A 131 13.48 -8.76 -6.25
C GLU A 131 13.91 -8.14 -4.91
N GLY A 132 14.90 -7.25 -4.89
CA GLY A 132 15.35 -6.52 -3.70
C GLY A 132 14.30 -5.54 -3.19
N GLY A 133 13.63 -4.82 -4.10
CA GLY A 133 12.49 -3.97 -3.79
C GLY A 133 11.36 -4.76 -3.14
N ILE A 134 11.06 -5.94 -3.69
CA ILE A 134 10.07 -6.87 -3.15
C ILE A 134 10.49 -7.40 -1.80
N ARG A 135 11.74 -7.85 -1.62
CA ARG A 135 12.23 -8.29 -0.31
C ARG A 135 12.00 -7.21 0.76
N ASN A 136 12.22 -5.95 0.43
CA ASN A 136 11.96 -4.83 1.34
C ASN A 136 10.47 -4.59 1.60
N VAL A 137 9.61 -4.73 0.59
CA VAL A 137 8.15 -4.74 0.76
C VAL A 137 7.72 -5.90 1.67
N LEU A 138 8.28 -7.11 1.49
CA LEU A 138 7.99 -8.28 2.32
C LEU A 138 8.47 -8.12 3.77
N LEU A 139 9.64 -7.53 3.98
CA LEU A 139 10.15 -7.21 5.32
C LEU A 139 9.28 -6.14 6.00
N ALA A 140 8.83 -5.14 5.25
CA ALA A 140 7.86 -4.16 5.73
C ALA A 140 6.54 -4.85 6.16
N PHE A 141 6.04 -5.80 5.35
CA PHE A 141 4.90 -6.64 5.71
C PHE A 141 5.13 -7.50 6.95
N ALA A 142 6.31 -8.13 7.09
CA ALA A 142 6.64 -8.95 8.26
C ALA A 142 6.68 -8.13 9.55
N GLY A 143 7.11 -6.87 9.49
CA GLY A 143 7.02 -5.94 10.62
C GLY A 143 5.58 -5.61 11.01
N VAL A 144 4.71 -5.40 10.02
CA VAL A 144 3.26 -5.15 10.23
C VAL A 144 2.54 -6.38 10.78
N ALA A 145 2.83 -7.56 10.23
CA ALA A 145 2.29 -8.83 10.68
C ALA A 145 2.89 -9.26 12.04
N GLY A 146 4.14 -8.88 12.34
CA GLY A 146 4.86 -9.11 13.59
C GLY A 146 4.25 -8.40 14.80
N VAL A 147 3.40 -7.40 14.57
CA VAL A 147 2.50 -6.85 15.60
C VAL A 147 1.55 -7.95 16.16
N ARG A 148 1.42 -9.12 15.52
CA ARG A 148 0.80 -10.32 16.13
C ARG A 148 1.46 -10.81 17.42
N LEU A 149 2.73 -10.53 17.70
CA LEU A 149 3.30 -10.97 18.98
C LEU A 149 2.79 -10.15 20.18
N VAL A 150 2.26 -8.94 19.93
CA VAL A 150 1.69 -8.06 20.98
C VAL A 150 0.18 -8.27 21.14
N TRP A 151 -0.51 -8.84 20.16
CA TRP A 151 -1.95 -9.16 20.26
C TRP A 151 -2.26 -10.46 21.03
N HIS A 152 -1.23 -11.12 21.58
CA HIS A 152 -1.38 -12.32 22.39
C HIS A 152 -0.78 -12.16 23.80
N ILE A 153 -1.00 -11.02 24.46
CA ILE A 153 -0.88 -10.94 25.93
C ILE A 153 -2.09 -10.18 26.49
N LYS A 154 -3.07 -10.98 26.90
CA LYS A 154 -4.27 -10.72 27.74
C LYS A 154 -5.24 -9.61 27.34
#